data_AF-A0A934FMB7-F1
#
_entry.id   AF-A0A934FMB7-F1
#
_cell.length_a   1.000
_cell.length_b   1.000
_cell.length_c   1.000
_cell.angle_alpha   90.00
_cell.angle_beta   90.00
_cell.angle_gamma   90.00
#
_symmetry.space_group_name_H-M   'P 1'
#
loop_
_entity.id
_entity.type
_entity.pdbx_description
1 polymer ?
#
loop_
_entity_poly.entity_id
_entity_poly.type
_entity_poly.pdbx_seq_one_letter_code
_entity_poly.pdbx_strand_id
1 'polypeptide(L)' 'MAALERQVEELLLRHTSKHGFRSFDLLHVSQALLLGCDTFLSFDQKANKLAQLEGMKLLKS' A
#
# COMPACT_ATOMS: atom_id res chain seq x y z
N MET A 1 10.97 -10.85 7.91
CA MET A 1 9.55 -11.17 7.66
C MET A 1 8.60 -10.42 8.59
N ALA A 2 8.76 -10.51 9.93
CA ALA A 2 7.79 -9.97 10.90
C ALA A 2 7.35 -8.49 10.71
N ALA A 3 8.25 -7.58 10.30
CA ALA A 3 7.88 -6.18 10.10
C ALA A 3 6.95 -5.96 8.89
N LEU A 4 7.14 -6.74 7.82
CA LEU A 4 6.28 -6.65 6.63
C LEU A 4 4.89 -7.23 6.91
N GLU A 5 4.83 -8.37 7.59
CA GLU A 5 3.56 -8.99 8.01
C GLU A 5 2.75 -8.03 8.87
N ARG A 6 3.38 -7.41 9.87
CA ARG A 6 2.74 -6.39 10.71
C ARG A 6 2.22 -5.20 9.90
N GLN A 7 3.02 -4.65 8.98
CA GLN A 7 2.60 -3.53 8.14
C GLN A 7 1.39 -3.88 7.27
N VAL A 8 1.38 -5.11 6.72
CA VAL A 8 0.26 -5.62 5.91
C VAL A 8 -0.99 -5.77 6.77
N GLU A 9 -0.89 -6.33 7.97
CA GLU A 9 -2.01 -6.43 8.92
C GLU A 9 -2.57 -5.06 9.29
N GLU A 10 -1.70 -4.09 9.55
CA GLU A 10 -2.09 -2.71 9.84
C GLU A 10 -2.84 -2.06 8.67
N LEU A 11 -2.39 -2.24 7.42
CA LEU A 11 -3.13 -1.78 6.22
C LEU A 11 -4.45 -2.52 6.03
N LEU A 12 -4.45 -3.84 6.25
CA LEU A 12 -5.66 -4.68 6.16
C LEU A 12 -6.74 -4.14 7.10
N LEU A 13 -6.39 -3.87 8.35
CA LEU A 13 -7.31 -3.34 9.37
C LEU A 13 -7.84 -1.95 9.01
N ARG A 14 -7.01 -1.06 8.45
CA ARG A 14 -7.43 0.30 8.09
C ARG A 14 -8.38 0.35 6.89
N HIS A 15 -8.17 -0.50 5.88
CA HIS A 15 -8.72 -0.28 4.54
C HIS A 15 -9.64 -1.37 4.01
N THR A 16 -9.50 -2.61 4.45
CA THR A 16 -10.20 -3.74 3.79
C THR A 16 -11.70 -3.70 4.03
N SER A 17 -12.13 -3.24 5.21
CA SER A 17 -13.55 -3.10 5.57
C SER A 17 -14.27 -2.03 4.74
N LYS A 18 -13.54 -1.07 4.15
CA LYS A 18 -14.12 0.09 3.45
C LYS A 18 -13.92 0.07 1.94
N HIS A 19 -12.85 -0.55 1.44
CA HIS A 19 -12.42 -0.36 0.04
C HIS A 19 -12.10 -1.64 -0.74
N GLY A 20 -11.89 -2.78 -0.08
CA GLY A 20 -11.61 -4.07 -0.75
C GLY A 20 -10.34 -4.07 -1.62
N PHE A 21 -9.17 -4.17 -0.98
CA PHE A 21 -7.87 -4.31 -1.65
C PHE A 21 -7.43 -5.79 -1.71
N ARG A 22 -6.66 -6.16 -2.74
CA ARG A 22 -6.10 -7.52 -2.86
C ARG A 22 -4.82 -7.63 -2.05
N SER A 23 -4.44 -8.85 -1.66
CA SER A 23 -3.22 -9.11 -0.88
C SER A 23 -1.96 -8.53 -1.51
N PHE A 24 -1.84 -8.56 -2.85
CA PHE A 24 -0.70 -7.97 -3.55
C PHE A 24 -0.68 -6.44 -3.52
N ASP A 25 -1.85 -5.78 -3.52
CA ASP A 25 -1.93 -4.32 -3.39
C ASP A 25 -1.37 -3.91 -2.01
N LEU A 26 -1.75 -4.65 -0.96
CA LEU A 26 -1.31 -4.43 0.42
C LEU A 26 0.17 -4.71 0.63
N LEU A 27 0.68 -5.82 0.08
CA LEU A 27 2.11 -6.17 0.16
C LEU A 27 2.98 -5.10 -0.50
N HIS A 28 2.61 -4.66 -1.69
CA HIS A 28 3.40 -3.69 -2.45
C HIS A 28 3.44 -2.32 -1.75
N VAL A 29 2.30 -1.82 -1.28
CA VAL A 29 2.25 -0.55 -0.54
C VAL A 29 2.97 -0.67 0.82
N SER A 30 2.84 -1.81 1.51
CA SER A 30 3.56 -2.04 2.77
C SER A 30 5.08 -1.98 2.60
N GLN A 31 5.60 -2.56 1.51
CA GLN A 31 7.03 -2.51 1.22
C GLN A 31 7.51 -1.08 0.98
N ALA A 32 6.77 -0.29 0.19
CA ALA A 32 7.12 1.12 -0.05
C ALA A 32 7.13 1.94 1.24
N LEU A 33 6.14 1.74 2.13
CA LEU A 33 6.07 2.42 3.42
C LEU A 33 7.23 2.03 4.35
N LEU A 34 7.55 0.73 4.43
CA LEU A 34 8.66 0.25 5.26
C LEU A 34 10.02 0.73 4.77
N LEU A 35 10.17 0.91 3.46
CA LEU A 35 11.38 1.48 2.86
C LEU A 35 11.45 3.01 2.97
N GLY A 36 10.41 3.66 3.51
CA GLY A 36 10.35 5.12 3.67
C GLY A 36 10.18 5.86 2.35
N CYS A 37 9.61 5.22 1.33
CA CYS A 37 9.36 5.87 0.04
C CYS A 37 8.29 6.95 0.18
N ASP A 38 8.53 8.12 -0.41
CA ASP A 38 7.56 9.22 -0.49
C ASP A 38 6.70 9.18 -1.77
N THR A 39 7.17 8.41 -2.75
CA THR A 39 6.63 8.32 -4.10
C THR A 39 6.43 6.85 -4.49
N PHE A 40 5.28 6.54 -5.06
CA PHE A 40 4.85 5.19 -5.43
C PHE A 40 4.58 5.10 -6.92
N LEU A 41 5.10 4.05 -7.56
CA LEU A 41 4.91 3.74 -8.97
C LEU A 41 4.23 2.38 -9.11
N SER A 42 3.05 2.37 -9.71
CA SER A 42 2.39 1.12 -10.10
C SER A 42 1.49 1.35 -11.31
N PHE A 43 1.37 0.31 -12.14
CA PHE A 43 0.36 0.26 -13.20
C PHE A 43 -1.02 -0.18 -12.68
N ASP A 44 -1.08 -0.65 -11.43
CA ASP A 44 -2.32 -1.10 -10.83
C ASP A 44 -3.07 0.06 -10.14
N GLN A 45 -4.27 0.34 -10.62
CA GLN A 45 -5.09 1.44 -10.09
C GLN A 45 -5.50 1.24 -8.63
N LYS A 46 -5.66 0.00 -8.16
CA LYS A 46 -6.01 -0.27 -6.75
C LYS A 46 -4.81 -0.07 -5.86
N ALA A 47 -3.62 -0.54 -6.25
CA ALA A 47 -2.39 -0.27 -5.51
C ALA A 47 -2.12 1.25 -5.43
N ASN A 48 -2.28 1.97 -6.54
CA ASN A 48 -2.17 3.43 -6.58
C ASN A 48 -3.15 4.12 -5.63
N LYS A 49 -4.41 3.67 -5.59
CA LYS A 49 -5.41 4.23 -4.67
C LYS A 49 -5.02 3.98 -3.20
N LEU A 50 -4.57 2.78 -2.87
CA LEU A 50 -4.11 2.45 -1.52
C LEU A 50 -2.89 3.29 -1.11
N ALA A 51 -1.92 3.47 -2.01
CA ALA A 51 -0.76 4.32 -1.81
C ALA A 51 -1.15 5.78 -1.50
N GLN A 52 -2.13 6.33 -2.22
CA GLN A 52 -2.64 7.68 -1.96
C GLN A 52 -3.34 7.80 -0.61
N LEU A 53 -4.10 6.78 -0.19
CA LEU A 53 -4.76 6.76 1.12
C LEU A 53 -3.75 6.77 2.27
N GLU A 54 -2.56 6.22 2.06
CA GLU A 54 -1.43 6.24 3.01
C GLU A 54 -0.52 7.48 2.82
N GLY A 55 -0.92 8.43 1.97
CA GLY A 55 -0.26 9.74 1.83
C GLY A 55 0.93 9.79 0.87
N MET A 56 1.19 8.73 0.10
CA MET A 56 2.28 8.73 -0.89
C MET A 56 1.90 9.51 -2.15
N LYS A 57 2.89 10.16 -2.77
CA LYS A 57 2.75 10.75 -4.11
C LYS A 57 2.73 9.62 -5.14
N LEU A 58 1.95 9.77 -6.21
CA LEU A 58 1.99 8.82 -7.33
C LEU A 58 2.93 9.35 -8.41
N LEU A 59 3.84 8.48 -8.86
CA LEU A 59 4.56 8.70 -10.10
C LEU A 59 3.66 8.25 -11.26
N LYS A 60 3.24 9.20 -12.09
CA LYS A 60 2.49 8.88 -13.31
C LYS A 60 3.48 8.40 -14.37
N SER A 61 3.35 7.13 -14.78
CA SER A 61 3.99 6.58 -15.98
C SER A 61 3.24 7.01 -17.23
#